data_AF-A0A7S0Z6B2-F1
#
_entry.id   AF-A0A7S0Z6B2-F1
#
_cell.length_a   1.000
_cell.length_b   1.000
_cell.length_c   1.000
_cell.angle_alpha   90.00
_cell.angle_beta   90.00
_cell.angle_gamma   90.00
#
_symmetry.space_group_name_H-M   'P 1'
#
loop_
_entity.id
_entity.type
_entity.pdbx_description
1 polymer ?
#
loop_
_entity_poly.entity_id
_entity_poly.type
_entity_poly.pdbx_seq_one_letter_code
_entity_poly.pdbx_strand_id
1 'polypeptide(L)'
;FEGARAELARLVETHGAPGRAALNVTVHAAAKARDPDAAMLIVESMLRENIAPDVSTHVGVMTAFARSGRRREAFEWLKMYLYGVREDGDGVADGREAMEKYDLTHVIGDMIDGDRRRVSRRGLTIMLFTTVMNAAAMAGDRAMVQEIENMMFEFNIPPGADVLHIMLKLERVAGTSA
;
A
#
# COMPACT_ATOMS: atom_id res chain seq x y z
N PHE A 1 15.76 -10.71 -5.24
CA PHE A 1 14.36 -10.92 -5.61
C PHE A 1 14.17 -12.20 -6.44
N GLU A 2 15.09 -12.52 -7.35
CA GLU A 2 15.10 -13.80 -8.11
C GLU A 2 14.88 -15.05 -7.25
N GLY A 3 15.50 -15.14 -6.07
CA GLY A 3 15.29 -16.29 -5.16
C GLY A 3 13.86 -16.45 -4.65
N ALA A 4 13.13 -15.35 -4.38
CA ALA A 4 11.73 -15.42 -3.95
C ALA A 4 10.80 -15.82 -5.11
N ARG A 5 11.12 -15.39 -6.34
CA ARG A 5 10.41 -15.82 -7.55
C ARG A 5 10.66 -17.29 -7.87
N ALA A 6 11.91 -17.73 -7.77
CA ALA A 6 12.30 -19.12 -7.99
C ALA A 6 11.60 -20.05 -7.00
N GLU A 7 11.54 -19.68 -5.72
CA GLU A 7 10.84 -20.47 -4.71
C GLU A 7 9.32 -20.52 -4.94
N LEU A 8 8.71 -19.42 -5.37
CA LEU A 8 7.29 -19.41 -5.74
C LEU A 8 7.01 -20.30 -6.95
N ALA A 9 7.85 -20.22 -8.00
CA ALA A 9 7.74 -21.09 -9.17
C ALA A 9 7.88 -22.57 -8.78
N ARG A 10 8.81 -22.87 -7.87
CA ARG A 10 9.00 -24.22 -7.33
C ARG A 10 7.78 -24.72 -6.55
N LEU A 11 7.19 -23.87 -5.71
CA LEU A 11 5.97 -24.18 -4.97
C LEU A 11 4.78 -24.44 -5.91
N VAL A 12 4.68 -23.69 -7.00
CA VAL A 12 3.67 -23.90 -8.05
C VAL A 12 3.84 -25.26 -8.71
N GLU A 13 5.08 -25.62 -9.05
CA GLU A 13 5.42 -26.90 -9.67
C GLU A 13 5.16 -28.11 -8.73
N THR A 14 5.42 -27.97 -7.43
CA THR A 14 5.32 -29.11 -6.49
C THR A 14 3.96 -29.24 -5.80
N HIS A 15 3.22 -28.15 -5.63
CA HIS A 15 2.00 -28.13 -4.82
C HIS A 15 0.77 -27.51 -5.50
N GLY A 16 0.89 -27.04 -6.75
CA GLY A 16 -0.19 -26.35 -7.46
C GLY A 16 -0.27 -24.85 -7.10
N ALA A 17 -1.38 -24.19 -7.46
CA ALA A 17 -1.51 -22.74 -7.33
C ALA A 17 -1.24 -22.24 -5.89
N PRO A 18 -0.35 -21.25 -5.69
CA PRO A 18 0.05 -20.79 -4.38
C PRO A 18 -1.11 -20.07 -3.68
N GLY A 19 -1.38 -20.44 -2.42
CA GLY A 19 -2.39 -19.73 -1.63
C GLY A 19 -2.00 -18.29 -1.28
N ARG A 20 -2.97 -17.49 -0.83
CA ARG A 20 -2.80 -16.07 -0.44
C ARG A 20 -1.59 -15.80 0.45
N ALA A 21 -1.33 -16.68 1.43
CA ALA A 21 -0.21 -16.53 2.35
C ALA A 21 1.17 -16.60 1.64
N ALA A 22 1.33 -17.49 0.66
CA ALA A 22 2.57 -17.62 -0.11
C ALA A 22 2.79 -16.38 -1.00
N LEU A 23 1.73 -15.89 -1.64
CA LEU A 23 1.77 -14.68 -2.45
C LEU A 23 2.10 -13.44 -1.60
N ASN A 24 1.54 -13.32 -0.39
CA ASN A 24 1.90 -12.26 0.55
C ASN A 24 3.40 -12.27 0.91
N VAL A 25 4.02 -13.45 1.10
CA VAL A 25 5.47 -13.54 1.33
C VAL A 25 6.24 -12.95 0.16
N THR A 26 5.80 -13.21 -1.08
CA THR A 26 6.48 -12.67 -2.27
C THR A 26 6.29 -11.16 -2.43
N VAL A 27 5.13 -10.60 -2.07
CA VAL A 27 4.92 -9.14 -2.00
C VAL A 27 5.88 -8.52 -0.98
N HIS A 28 5.99 -9.10 0.22
CA HIS A 28 6.93 -8.61 1.24
C HIS A 28 8.40 -8.77 0.82
N ALA A 29 8.72 -9.81 0.05
CA ALA A 29 10.05 -9.99 -0.53
C ALA A 29 10.35 -8.90 -1.59
N ALA A 30 9.38 -8.55 -2.44
CA ALA A 30 9.49 -7.43 -3.37
C ALA A 30 9.66 -6.09 -2.63
N ALA A 31 8.93 -5.90 -1.52
CA ALA A 31 9.07 -4.73 -0.66
C ALA A 31 10.45 -4.63 0.00
N LYS A 32 11.07 -5.75 0.37
CA LYS A 32 12.47 -5.78 0.85
C LYS A 32 13.46 -5.49 -0.27
N ALA A 33 13.18 -5.95 -1.48
CA ALA A 33 13.97 -5.69 -2.67
C ALA A 33 13.80 -4.25 -3.21
N ARG A 34 12.87 -3.46 -2.66
CA ARG A 34 12.52 -2.11 -3.14
C ARG A 34 12.01 -2.12 -4.58
N ASP A 35 11.32 -3.19 -4.96
CA ASP A 35 10.78 -3.40 -6.30
C ASP A 35 9.24 -3.37 -6.25
N PRO A 36 8.62 -2.17 -6.33
CA PRO A 36 7.18 -2.04 -6.33
C PRO A 36 6.53 -2.59 -7.60
N ASP A 37 7.22 -2.56 -8.74
CA ASP A 37 6.66 -3.07 -10.00
C ASP A 37 6.46 -4.58 -9.90
N ALA A 38 7.42 -5.28 -9.30
CA ALA A 38 7.26 -6.68 -8.96
C ALA A 38 6.13 -6.96 -7.95
N ALA A 39 5.99 -6.12 -6.92
CA ALA A 39 4.90 -6.25 -5.95
C ALA A 39 3.52 -6.15 -6.62
N MET A 40 3.38 -5.22 -7.57
CA MET A 40 2.15 -4.99 -8.33
C MET A 40 1.81 -6.16 -9.26
N LEU A 41 2.80 -6.73 -9.96
CA LEU A 41 2.61 -7.93 -10.78
C LEU A 41 2.10 -9.13 -9.98
N ILE A 42 2.52 -9.26 -8.71
CA ILE A 42 2.04 -10.32 -7.82
C ILE A 42 0.58 -10.07 -7.42
N VAL A 43 0.20 -8.82 -7.15
CA VAL A 43 -1.20 -8.48 -6.87
C VAL A 43 -2.07 -8.73 -8.10
N GLU A 44 -1.59 -8.40 -9.28
CA GLU A 44 -2.29 -8.69 -10.53
C GLU A 44 -2.47 -10.21 -10.73
N SER A 45 -1.44 -11.02 -10.46
CA SER A 45 -1.58 -12.48 -10.53
C SER A 45 -2.56 -13.03 -9.48
N MET A 46 -2.56 -12.48 -8.26
CA MET A 46 -3.54 -12.83 -7.23
C MET A 46 -4.98 -12.65 -7.76
N LEU A 47 -5.27 -11.52 -8.39
CA LEU A 47 -6.59 -11.26 -8.98
C LEU A 47 -6.94 -12.21 -10.13
N ARG A 48 -6.01 -12.43 -11.07
CA ARG A 48 -6.23 -13.35 -12.20
C ARG A 48 -6.56 -14.77 -11.73
N GLU A 49 -6.02 -15.16 -10.58
CA GLU A 49 -6.27 -16.46 -9.95
C GLU A 49 -7.48 -16.46 -8.99
N ASN A 50 -8.25 -15.36 -8.93
CA ASN A 50 -9.39 -15.16 -8.01
C ASN A 50 -9.00 -15.28 -6.52
N ILE A 51 -7.78 -14.88 -6.17
CA ILE A 51 -7.27 -14.80 -4.80
C ILE A 51 -7.35 -13.35 -4.34
N ALA A 52 -8.32 -13.04 -3.47
CA ALA A 52 -8.49 -11.68 -2.95
C ALA A 52 -7.27 -11.22 -2.12
N PRO A 53 -6.64 -10.06 -2.45
CA PRO A 53 -5.66 -9.41 -1.60
C PRO A 53 -6.21 -9.13 -0.20
N ASP A 54 -5.34 -9.14 0.81
CA ASP A 54 -5.70 -8.79 2.18
C ASP A 54 -4.89 -7.58 2.68
N VAL A 55 -5.15 -7.15 3.91
CA VAL A 55 -4.45 -6.02 4.55
C VAL A 55 -2.92 -6.16 4.47
N SER A 56 -2.40 -7.39 4.60
CA SER A 56 -0.95 -7.65 4.54
C SER A 56 -0.41 -7.40 3.14
N THR A 57 -1.18 -7.78 2.10
CA THR A 57 -0.85 -7.51 0.71
C THR A 57 -0.70 -6.00 0.46
N HIS A 58 -1.67 -5.19 0.88
CA HIS A 58 -1.64 -3.74 0.67
C HIS A 58 -0.50 -3.07 1.42
N VAL A 59 -0.26 -3.44 2.69
CA VAL A 59 0.90 -2.94 3.46
C VAL A 59 2.21 -3.28 2.75
N GLY A 60 2.32 -4.48 2.18
CA GLY A 60 3.49 -4.91 1.41
C GLY A 60 3.73 -4.04 0.17
N VAL A 61 2.68 -3.80 -0.63
CA VAL A 61 2.74 -2.90 -1.81
C VAL A 61 3.17 -1.49 -1.42
N MET A 62 2.51 -0.91 -0.41
CA MET A 62 2.83 0.44 0.09
C MET A 62 4.27 0.52 0.61
N THR A 63 4.75 -0.54 1.27
CA THR A 63 6.14 -0.63 1.74
C THR A 63 7.12 -0.69 0.57
N ALA A 64 6.78 -1.38 -0.52
CA ALA A 64 7.62 -1.44 -1.72
C ALA A 64 7.75 -0.07 -2.39
N PHE A 65 6.64 0.66 -2.54
CA PHE A 65 6.64 2.03 -3.05
C PHE A 65 7.39 2.99 -2.12
N ALA A 66 7.11 2.94 -0.82
CA ALA A 66 7.80 3.77 0.19
C ALA A 66 9.33 3.58 0.15
N ARG A 67 9.80 2.33 0.09
CA ARG A 67 11.25 2.02 0.13
C ARG A 67 11.98 2.29 -1.18
N SER A 68 11.27 2.31 -2.31
CA SER A 68 11.82 2.70 -3.62
C SER A 68 11.87 4.22 -3.83
N GLY A 69 11.42 5.01 -2.84
CA GLY A 69 11.36 6.47 -2.95
C GLY A 69 10.13 6.98 -3.70
N ARG A 70 9.29 6.07 -4.22
CA ARG A 70 8.04 6.34 -4.94
C ARG A 70 6.89 6.63 -3.97
N ARG A 71 7.12 7.62 -3.12
CA ARG A 71 6.29 7.92 -1.96
C ARG A 71 4.90 8.48 -2.30
N ARG A 72 4.78 9.20 -3.42
CA ARG A 72 3.48 9.64 -3.96
C ARG A 72 2.58 8.45 -4.29
N GLU A 73 3.11 7.44 -4.97
CA GLU A 73 2.33 6.25 -5.31
C GLU A 73 1.94 5.44 -4.08
N ALA A 74 2.79 5.36 -3.05
CA ALA A 74 2.42 4.77 -1.76
C ALA A 74 1.23 5.52 -1.11
N PHE A 75 1.19 6.84 -1.27
CA PHE A 75 0.13 7.70 -0.74
C PHE A 75 -1.18 7.59 -1.52
N GLU A 76 -1.11 7.56 -2.85
CA GLU A 76 -2.28 7.29 -3.68
C GLU A 76 -2.86 5.90 -3.40
N TRP A 77 -2.01 4.89 -3.16
CA TRP A 77 -2.46 3.57 -2.77
C TRP A 77 -3.19 3.56 -1.42
N LEU A 78 -2.71 4.34 -0.43
CA LEU A 78 -3.41 4.53 0.84
C LEU A 78 -4.78 5.17 0.63
N LYS A 79 -4.86 6.27 -0.14
CA LYS A 79 -6.12 6.95 -0.42
C LYS A 79 -7.12 6.04 -1.12
N MET A 80 -6.66 5.27 -2.11
CA MET A 80 -7.47 4.24 -2.76
C MET A 80 -7.99 3.22 -1.74
N TYR A 81 -7.13 2.71 -0.87
CA TYR A 81 -7.52 1.72 0.14
C TYR A 81 -8.58 2.28 1.12
N LEU A 82 -8.53 3.58 1.43
CA LEU A 82 -9.43 4.23 2.38
C LEU A 82 -10.77 4.68 1.77
N TYR A 83 -10.72 5.23 0.56
CA TYR A 83 -11.86 5.92 -0.07
C TYR A 83 -12.43 5.19 -1.29
N GLY A 84 -11.75 4.17 -1.82
CA GLY A 84 -12.06 3.54 -3.10
C GLY A 84 -11.73 4.45 -4.29
N VAL A 85 -12.13 4.04 -5.50
CA VAL A 85 -12.06 4.86 -6.71
C VAL A 85 -13.47 5.32 -7.09
N ARG A 86 -13.66 6.63 -7.17
CA ARG A 86 -14.93 7.22 -7.62
C ARG A 86 -14.93 7.29 -9.15
N GLU A 87 -15.96 6.75 -9.81
CA GLU A 87 -16.12 6.86 -11.27
C GLU A 87 -16.46 8.30 -11.72
N ASP A 88 -17.06 9.12 -10.84
CA ASP A 88 -17.87 10.27 -11.26
C ASP A 88 -17.30 11.67 -10.97
N GLY A 89 -16.11 11.81 -10.38
CA GLY A 89 -15.53 13.15 -10.21
C GLY A 89 -14.57 13.30 -9.03
N ASP A 90 -13.66 14.27 -9.23
CA ASP A 90 -12.80 15.03 -8.32
C ASP A 90 -11.91 14.32 -7.27
N GLY A 91 -12.07 13.02 -7.04
CA GLY A 91 -11.19 12.23 -6.17
C GLY A 91 -10.19 11.38 -6.95
N VAL A 92 -8.90 11.71 -6.83
CA VAL A 92 -7.73 10.90 -7.25
C VAL A 92 -7.44 10.90 -8.76
N ALA A 93 -7.02 12.06 -9.29
CA ALA A 93 -6.43 12.15 -10.63
C ALA A 93 -4.99 11.60 -10.70
N ASP A 94 -4.24 11.58 -9.59
CA ASP A 94 -2.79 11.27 -9.57
C ASP A 94 -2.48 9.78 -9.30
N GLY A 95 -3.46 9.02 -8.76
CA GLY A 95 -3.34 7.57 -8.55
C GLY A 95 -3.79 6.71 -9.73
N ARG A 96 -4.57 7.30 -10.65
CA ARG A 96 -5.14 6.61 -11.81
C ARG A 96 -4.04 6.19 -12.79
N GLU A 97 -2.99 6.98 -12.95
CA GLU A 97 -1.86 6.66 -13.84
C GLU A 97 -1.09 5.41 -13.37
N ALA A 98 -0.82 5.30 -12.06
CA ALA A 98 -0.20 4.10 -11.48
C ALA A 98 -1.11 2.87 -11.62
N MET A 99 -2.43 3.04 -11.51
CA MET A 99 -3.43 1.97 -11.69
C MET A 99 -3.83 1.72 -13.16
N GLU A 100 -3.41 2.56 -14.09
CA GLU A 100 -3.57 2.33 -15.53
C GLU A 100 -2.37 1.54 -16.05
N LYS A 101 -1.19 1.79 -15.47
CA LYS A 101 0.03 1.01 -15.73
C LYS A 101 -0.12 -0.47 -15.35
N TYR A 102 -0.90 -0.78 -14.32
CA TYR A 102 -1.16 -2.14 -13.85
C TYR A 102 -2.66 -2.39 -13.93
N ASP A 103 -3.15 -3.49 -14.53
CA ASP A 103 -4.59 -3.78 -14.69
C ASP A 103 -5.28 -4.10 -13.33
N LEU A 104 -5.35 -3.08 -12.47
CA LEU A 104 -5.74 -3.17 -11.07
C LEU A 104 -7.03 -2.43 -10.79
N THR A 105 -7.68 -1.90 -11.83
CA THR A 105 -9.04 -1.34 -11.74
C THR A 105 -10.01 -2.36 -11.12
N HIS A 106 -9.76 -3.66 -11.35
CA HIS A 106 -10.49 -4.77 -10.73
C HIS A 106 -10.17 -4.99 -9.24
N VAL A 107 -8.97 -4.64 -8.74
CA VAL A 107 -8.66 -4.78 -7.29
C VAL A 107 -9.59 -3.91 -6.46
N ILE A 108 -9.94 -2.72 -6.97
CA ILE A 108 -10.85 -1.80 -6.28
C ILE A 108 -12.28 -2.36 -6.24
N GLY A 109 -12.70 -3.04 -7.32
CA GLY A 109 -14.00 -3.71 -7.40
C GLY A 109 -14.17 -4.78 -6.32
N ASP A 110 -13.11 -5.54 -6.02
CA ASP A 110 -13.12 -6.60 -5.01
C ASP A 110 -12.74 -6.11 -3.59
N MET A 111 -12.02 -4.98 -3.46
CA MET A 111 -11.79 -4.30 -2.17
C MET A 111 -13.09 -3.69 -1.61
N ILE A 112 -14.04 -3.37 -2.50
CA ILE A 112 -15.40 -2.97 -2.17
C ILE A 112 -16.24 -4.24 -2.14
N ASP A 113 -16.13 -4.97 -1.04
CA ASP A 113 -16.85 -6.20 -0.70
C ASP A 113 -18.37 -6.01 -0.87
N GLY A 114 -18.88 -6.04 -2.11
CA GLY A 114 -20.30 -5.90 -2.52
C GLY A 114 -21.05 -4.62 -2.09
N ASP A 115 -20.52 -3.82 -1.17
CA ASP A 115 -21.18 -2.66 -0.55
C ASP A 115 -20.41 -1.39 -0.87
N ARG A 116 -20.92 -0.67 -1.89
CA ARG A 116 -20.41 0.60 -2.45
C ARG A 116 -20.26 1.74 -1.45
N ARG A 117 -20.56 1.54 -0.15
CA ARG A 117 -20.63 2.64 0.82
C ARG A 117 -19.55 2.65 1.88
N ARG A 118 -18.84 1.57 2.21
CA ARG A 118 -17.82 1.59 3.29
C ARG A 118 -16.78 0.50 3.12
N VAL A 119 -15.50 0.88 3.08
CA VAL A 119 -14.42 -0.02 3.56
C VAL A 119 -14.83 -0.46 4.96
N SER A 120 -15.00 -1.76 5.18
CA SER A 120 -15.28 -2.27 6.52
C SER A 120 -14.15 -1.80 7.43
N ARG A 121 -14.45 -0.98 8.46
CA ARG A 121 -13.47 -0.48 9.45
C ARG A 121 -12.62 -1.60 10.06
N ARG A 122 -13.06 -2.86 9.96
CA ARG A 122 -12.34 -4.06 10.40
C ARG A 122 -11.02 -4.32 9.66
N GLY A 123 -10.79 -3.71 8.48
CA GLY A 123 -9.54 -3.83 7.71
C GLY A 123 -8.52 -2.70 7.93
N LEU A 124 -8.93 -1.60 8.58
CA LEU A 124 -8.06 -0.45 8.79
C LEU A 124 -7.09 -0.70 9.94
N THR A 125 -5.79 -0.68 9.63
CA THR A 125 -4.72 -0.81 10.62
C THR A 125 -3.84 0.43 10.60
N ILE A 126 -3.30 0.80 11.77
CA ILE A 126 -2.36 1.92 11.89
C ILE A 126 -1.14 1.77 10.98
N MET A 127 -0.75 0.52 10.67
CA MET A 127 0.37 0.18 9.78
C MET A 127 0.21 0.73 8.36
N LEU A 128 -1.02 0.85 7.84
CA LEU A 128 -1.29 1.43 6.52
C LEU A 128 -0.84 2.90 6.49
N PHE A 129 -1.20 3.65 7.53
CA PHE A 129 -0.88 5.07 7.67
C PHE A 129 0.60 5.27 7.95
N THR A 130 1.15 4.56 8.94
CA THR A 130 2.53 4.77 9.39
C THR A 130 3.57 4.36 8.35
N THR A 131 3.26 3.40 7.48
CA THR A 131 4.15 3.03 6.35
C THR A 131 4.40 4.22 5.42
N VAL A 132 3.33 4.90 4.98
CA VAL A 132 3.44 6.05 4.07
C VAL A 132 3.93 7.29 4.81
N MET A 133 3.41 7.51 6.03
CA MET A 133 3.79 8.66 6.85
C MET A 133 5.28 8.64 7.19
N ASN A 134 5.84 7.47 7.50
CA ASN A 134 7.28 7.34 7.72
C ASN A 134 8.08 7.71 6.46
N ALA A 135 7.66 7.26 5.29
CA ALA A 135 8.29 7.66 4.03
C ALA A 135 8.17 9.17 3.74
N ALA A 136 7.11 9.82 4.25
CA ALA A 136 6.92 11.27 4.18
C ALA A 136 7.86 12.03 5.09
N ALA A 137 7.95 11.60 6.33
CA ALA A 137 8.86 12.16 7.30
C ALA A 137 10.33 12.06 6.84
N MET A 138 10.76 10.94 6.25
CA MET A 138 12.12 10.81 5.71
C MET A 138 12.43 11.82 4.60
N ALA A 139 11.40 12.17 3.81
CA ALA A 139 11.54 13.09 2.68
C ALA A 139 11.34 14.56 3.08
N GLY A 140 11.02 14.85 4.36
CA GLY A 140 10.68 16.21 4.80
C GLY A 140 9.33 16.71 4.30
N ASP A 141 8.47 15.83 3.75
CA ASP A 141 7.20 16.21 3.14
C ASP A 141 6.12 16.44 4.21
N ARG A 142 6.13 17.64 4.79
CA ARG A 142 5.19 18.05 5.84
C ARG A 142 3.74 18.00 5.37
N ALA A 143 3.48 18.39 4.11
CA ALA A 143 2.13 18.44 3.57
C ALA A 143 1.50 17.03 3.54
N MET A 144 2.24 16.06 3.02
CA MET A 144 1.75 14.68 2.99
C MET A 144 1.61 14.08 4.40
N VAL A 145 2.53 14.36 5.33
CA VAL A 145 2.38 13.91 6.72
C VAL A 145 1.09 14.44 7.34
N GLN A 146 0.80 15.74 7.18
CA GLN A 146 -0.41 16.37 7.70
C GLN A 146 -1.68 15.77 7.10
N GLU A 147 -1.67 15.48 5.79
CA GLU A 147 -2.80 14.84 5.12
C GLU A 147 -3.05 13.44 5.69
N ILE A 148 -1.99 12.66 5.96
CA ILE A 148 -2.15 11.35 6.60
C ILE A 148 -2.70 11.46 8.02
N GLU A 149 -2.29 12.46 8.81
CA GLU A 149 -2.89 12.71 10.13
C GLU A 149 -4.39 13.03 10.04
N ASN A 150 -4.79 13.85 9.06
CA ASN A 150 -6.20 14.18 8.83
C ASN A 150 -7.00 12.92 8.48
N MET A 151 -6.44 12.03 7.64
CA MET A 151 -7.07 10.74 7.35
C MET A 151 -7.15 9.87 8.60
N MET A 152 -6.10 9.78 9.41
CA MET A 152 -6.15 9.03 10.68
C MET A 152 -7.26 9.54 11.60
N PHE A 153 -7.42 10.86 11.71
CA PHE A 153 -8.50 11.48 12.48
C PHE A 153 -9.88 11.13 11.91
N GLU A 154 -10.09 11.28 10.59
CA GLU A 154 -11.34 10.96 9.90
C GLU A 154 -11.78 9.51 10.14
N PHE A 155 -10.85 8.57 10.01
CA PHE A 155 -11.10 7.15 10.21
C PHE A 155 -11.08 6.70 11.68
N ASN A 156 -10.90 7.62 12.62
CA ASN A 156 -10.80 7.37 14.07
C ASN A 156 -9.70 6.35 14.42
N ILE A 157 -8.54 6.47 13.76
CA ILE A 157 -7.35 5.68 14.04
C ILE A 157 -6.47 6.48 15.01
N PRO A 158 -6.39 6.09 16.29
CA PRO A 158 -5.62 6.83 17.27
C PRO A 158 -4.11 6.75 16.96
N PRO A 159 -3.37 7.87 17.05
CA PRO A 159 -1.92 7.85 16.88
C PRO A 159 -1.25 7.08 18.02
N GLY A 160 -0.37 6.15 17.66
CA GLY A 160 0.47 5.42 18.59
C GLY A 160 1.84 6.07 18.79
N ALA A 161 2.69 5.41 19.59
CA ALA A 161 4.07 5.84 19.82
C ALA A 161 4.90 5.86 18.52
N ASP A 162 4.55 5.01 17.56
CA ASP A 162 5.11 4.96 16.21
C ASP A 162 4.86 6.26 15.43
N VAL A 163 3.65 6.81 15.48
CA VAL A 163 3.31 8.09 14.83
C VAL A 163 4.11 9.24 15.45
N LEU A 164 4.20 9.31 16.78
CA LEU A 164 4.99 10.33 17.47
C LEU A 164 6.48 10.25 17.10
N HIS A 165 7.03 9.03 16.99
CA HIS A 165 8.40 8.84 16.53
C HIS A 165 8.62 9.36 15.11
N ILE A 166 7.66 9.13 14.21
CA ILE A 166 7.69 9.62 12.82
C ILE A 166 7.66 11.15 12.78
N MET A 167 6.81 11.80 13.58
CA MET A 167 6.73 13.26 13.69
C MET A 167 8.04 13.88 14.16
N LEU A 168 8.64 13.32 15.22
CA LEU A 168 9.95 13.77 15.71
C LEU A 168 11.03 13.65 14.63
N LYS A 169 10.94 12.61 13.78
CA LYS A 169 11.86 12.44 12.66
C LYS A 169 11.66 13.50 11.57
N LEU A 170 10.40 13.82 11.23
CA LEU A 170 10.07 14.90 10.29
C LEU A 170 10.67 16.23 10.75
N GLU A 171 10.49 16.59 12.02
CA GLU A 171 11.01 17.84 12.58
C GLU A 171 12.53 17.93 12.50
N ARG A 172 13.24 16.82 12.74
CA ARG A 172 14.71 16.77 12.59
C ARG A 172 15.14 17.00 11.14
N VAL A 173 14.49 16.35 10.18
CA VAL A 173 14.82 16.49 8.74
C VAL A 173 14.53 17.90 8.23
N ALA A 174 13.40 18.47 8.66
CA ALA A 174 13.02 19.83 8.30
C ALA A 174 13.94 20.88 8.94
N GLY A 175 14.36 20.69 10.20
CA GLY A 175 15.24 21.60 10.92
C GLY A 175 16.68 21.64 10.40
N THR A 176 17.14 20.60 9.71
CA THR A 176 18.45 20.58 9.03
C THR A 176 18.46 21.21 7.63
N SER A 177 17.29 21.59 7.10
CA SER A 177 17.12 22.18 5.76
C SER A 177 16.87 23.70 5.80
N ALA A 178 16.99 24.32 6.99
CA ALA A 178 16.87 25.76 7.24
C ALA A 178 18.23 26.34 7.65
#